data_AF-A0A840CM46-F1
#
_entry.id   AF-A0A840CM46-F1
#
_cell.length_a   1.000
_cell.length_b   1.000
_cell.length_c   1.000
_cell.angle_alpha   90.00
_cell.angle_beta   90.00
_cell.angle_gamma   90.00
#
_symmetry.space_group_name_H-M   'P 1'
#
loop_
_entity.id
_entity.type
_entity.pdbx_description
1 polymer ?
#
loop_
_entity_poly.entity_id
_entity_poly.type
_entity_poly.pdbx_seq_one_letter_code
_entity_poly.pdbx_strand_id
1 'polypeptide(L)'
;MNKKFIYLLALVFSLGLTFTACSDDDDDTTTDYANEIAGTYAGELSIPLGETIGTIKTDKDIALTRTADNVATLKLENLSIPLGDVDFEVGDIVVPNISITKSGSTYTLAETTTTITVPTLEGGTTNANVKVKGTVVSGAMTLTIDVDNVPVFETLTVSFAGDKE
;
A
#
# COMPACT_ATOMS: atom_id res chain seq x y z
N MET A 1 -76.18 -33.00 -24.18
CA MET A 1 -74.76 -33.30 -23.88
C MET A 1 -74.39 -32.71 -22.52
N ASN A 2 -74.62 -33.52 -21.49
CA ASN A 2 -73.87 -33.70 -20.24
C ASN A 2 -72.54 -32.94 -20.10
N LYS A 3 -72.35 -32.27 -18.94
CA LYS A 3 -71.20 -32.44 -18.04
C LYS A 3 -71.44 -31.77 -16.68
N LYS A 4 -71.64 -32.62 -15.67
CA LYS A 4 -71.51 -32.31 -14.24
C LYS A 4 -70.02 -32.37 -13.88
N PHE A 5 -69.51 -31.37 -13.16
CA PHE A 5 -68.27 -31.44 -12.38
C PHE A 5 -68.54 -30.62 -11.11
N ILE A 6 -69.08 -31.24 -10.05
CA ILE A 6 -68.35 -31.77 -8.88
C ILE A 6 -67.41 -30.69 -8.32
N TYR A 7 -67.90 -29.85 -7.41
CA TYR A 7 -67.80 -29.98 -5.95
C TYR A 7 -66.38 -30.25 -5.43
N LEU A 8 -65.83 -29.20 -4.80
CA LEU A 8 -65.29 -29.25 -3.44
C LEU A 8 -64.12 -30.22 -3.18
N LEU A 9 -62.91 -29.69 -3.21
CA LEU A 9 -61.86 -30.16 -2.32
C LEU A 9 -61.17 -28.96 -1.67
N ALA A 10 -61.62 -28.66 -0.45
CA ALA A 10 -60.85 -27.92 0.52
C ALA A 10 -59.60 -28.72 0.89
N LEU A 11 -58.41 -28.12 0.82
CA LEU A 11 -57.20 -28.72 1.34
C LEU A 11 -56.23 -27.63 1.83
N VAL A 12 -56.16 -27.56 3.17
CA VAL A 12 -55.09 -27.05 4.06
C VAL A 12 -54.86 -25.54 4.17
N PHE A 13 -55.55 -24.97 5.16
CA PHE A 13 -54.99 -23.94 6.04
C PHE A 13 -54.06 -24.60 7.08
N SER A 14 -53.09 -23.84 7.57
CA SER A 14 -52.25 -24.03 8.78
C SER A 14 -51.09 -25.04 8.75
N LEU A 15 -49.88 -24.53 8.49
CA LEU A 15 -48.78 -24.40 9.47
C LEU A 15 -48.14 -23.02 9.17
N GLY A 16 -48.02 -22.04 10.05
CA GLY A 16 -47.82 -22.10 11.48
C GLY A 16 -46.33 -21.98 11.79
N LEU A 17 -45.88 -20.74 12.07
CA LEU A 17 -44.67 -20.39 12.85
C LEU A 17 -43.35 -20.74 12.11
N THR A 18 -42.28 -19.95 12.08
CA THR A 18 -41.66 -19.02 13.01
C THR A 18 -40.67 -18.14 12.25
N PHE A 19 -40.43 -16.95 12.79
CA PHE A 19 -39.22 -16.14 12.67
C PHE A 19 -37.96 -17.00 12.48
N THR A 20 -37.22 -16.79 11.38
CA THR A 20 -35.78 -17.03 11.38
C THR A 20 -35.12 -15.66 11.43
N ALA A 21 -34.80 -15.24 12.64
CA ALA A 21 -33.71 -14.31 12.83
C ALA A 21 -32.45 -14.97 12.23
N CYS A 22 -31.85 -14.35 11.22
CA CYS A 22 -30.39 -14.33 11.18
C CYS A 22 -30.04 -13.14 12.08
N SER A 23 -29.69 -13.37 13.35
CA SER A 23 -28.30 -13.68 13.74
C SER A 23 -27.44 -12.62 13.07
N ASP A 24 -27.35 -11.40 13.59
CA ASP A 24 -26.56 -11.09 14.79
C ASP A 24 -25.17 -11.75 14.78
N ASP A 25 -24.63 -12.00 13.58
CA ASP A 25 -23.19 -12.03 13.37
C ASP A 25 -22.79 -10.58 13.04
N ASP A 26 -22.78 -9.74 14.08
CA ASP A 26 -21.77 -8.68 14.20
C ASP A 26 -20.41 -9.38 14.33
N ASP A 27 -19.98 -10.03 13.24
CA ASP A 27 -18.58 -10.33 13.01
C ASP A 27 -17.95 -8.95 12.82
N ASP A 28 -17.58 -8.31 13.94
CA ASP A 28 -16.70 -7.15 14.01
C ASP A 28 -15.32 -7.59 13.52
N THR A 29 -15.29 -7.96 12.24
CA THR A 29 -14.08 -8.12 11.46
C THR A 29 -13.63 -6.71 11.19
N THR A 30 -12.91 -6.15 12.16
CA THR A 30 -12.14 -4.93 11.97
C THR A 30 -11.41 -5.09 10.64
N THR A 31 -11.84 -4.30 9.64
CA THR A 31 -11.32 -4.48 8.29
C THR A 31 -9.84 -4.16 8.32
N ASP A 32 -9.03 -5.15 7.93
CA ASP A 32 -7.59 -5.00 7.86
C ASP A 32 -7.19 -4.46 6.48
N TYR A 33 -7.10 -3.15 6.41
CA TYR A 33 -6.74 -2.43 5.20
C TYR A 33 -5.31 -2.75 4.74
N ALA A 34 -4.39 -3.09 5.64
CA ALA A 34 -3.03 -3.45 5.25
C ALA A 34 -3.02 -4.79 4.50
N ASN A 35 -3.88 -5.74 4.89
CA ASN A 35 -4.04 -7.00 4.17
C ASN A 35 -4.61 -6.81 2.76
N GLU A 36 -5.55 -5.88 2.57
CA GLU A 36 -6.16 -5.59 1.25
C GLU A 36 -5.13 -5.07 0.23
N ILE A 37 -4.17 -4.25 0.68
CA ILE A 37 -3.19 -3.60 -0.20
C ILE A 37 -1.78 -4.19 -0.14
N ALA A 38 -1.52 -5.20 0.69
CA ALA A 38 -0.22 -5.87 0.72
C ALA A 38 0.10 -6.51 -0.64
N GLY A 39 1.35 -6.38 -1.09
CA GLY A 39 1.82 -6.89 -2.38
C GLY A 39 3.07 -6.16 -2.88
N THR A 40 3.51 -6.56 -4.07
CA THR A 40 4.58 -5.89 -4.81
C THR A 40 3.96 -4.91 -5.80
N TYR A 41 4.54 -3.72 -5.89
CA TYR A 41 4.13 -2.67 -6.81
C TYR A 41 5.28 -2.42 -7.78
N ALA A 42 5.06 -2.75 -9.05
CA ALA A 42 6.02 -2.47 -10.11
C ALA A 42 5.77 -1.07 -10.66
N GLY A 43 6.81 -0.23 -10.74
CA GLY A 43 6.62 1.16 -11.14
C GLY A 43 7.92 1.91 -11.40
N GLU A 44 7.79 3.23 -11.52
CA GLU A 44 8.89 4.14 -11.82
C GLU A 44 9.16 5.03 -10.59
N LEU A 45 10.44 5.11 -10.19
CA LEU A 45 10.93 6.17 -9.31
C LEU A 45 11.27 7.40 -10.14
N SER A 46 10.89 8.58 -9.66
CA SER A 46 11.26 9.88 -10.21
C SER A 46 12.01 10.69 -9.14
N ILE A 47 13.25 11.05 -9.46
CA ILE A 47 14.25 11.63 -8.55
C ILE A 47 14.74 12.98 -9.11
N PRO A 48 14.18 14.12 -8.67
CA PRO A 48 14.66 15.44 -9.07
C PRO A 48 16.01 15.78 -8.41
N LEU A 49 17.01 16.11 -9.22
CA LEU A 49 18.37 16.50 -8.78
C LEU A 49 18.74 17.94 -9.16
N GLY A 50 17.74 18.81 -9.25
CA GLY A 50 17.90 20.23 -9.62
C GLY A 50 17.95 20.48 -11.13
N GLU A 51 17.99 21.75 -11.55
CA GLU A 51 17.86 22.14 -12.96
C GLU A 51 19.00 21.66 -13.86
N THR A 52 20.22 21.53 -13.31
CA THR A 52 21.41 21.13 -14.08
C THR A 52 21.40 19.65 -14.44
N ILE A 53 21.01 18.78 -13.51
CA ILE A 53 20.98 17.33 -13.72
C ILE A 53 19.61 16.88 -14.26
N GLY A 54 18.54 17.56 -13.84
CA GLY A 54 17.16 17.22 -14.18
C GLY A 54 16.59 16.13 -13.26
N THR A 55 15.63 15.38 -13.79
CA THR A 55 14.96 14.29 -13.08
C THR A 55 15.44 12.95 -13.63
N ILE A 56 15.95 12.11 -12.73
CA ILE A 56 16.28 10.72 -13.04
C ILE A 56 15.02 9.87 -12.88
N LYS A 57 14.81 8.96 -13.83
CA LYS A 57 13.73 7.97 -13.81
C LYS A 57 14.31 6.57 -13.83
N THR A 58 13.81 5.69 -12.98
CA THR A 58 14.27 4.30 -12.92
C THR A 58 13.15 3.37 -12.49
N ASP A 59 13.01 2.24 -13.19
CA ASP A 59 12.02 1.23 -12.86
C ASP A 59 12.46 0.46 -11.61
N LYS A 60 11.55 0.34 -10.64
CA LYS A 60 11.76 -0.37 -9.38
C LYS A 60 10.46 -0.98 -8.88
N ASP A 61 10.65 -2.03 -8.10
CA ASP A 61 9.57 -2.65 -7.35
C ASP A 61 9.60 -2.18 -5.90
N ILE A 62 8.42 -1.95 -5.34
CA ILE A 62 8.23 -1.67 -3.92
C ILE A 62 7.36 -2.75 -3.31
N ALA A 63 7.87 -3.40 -2.27
CA ALA A 63 7.11 -4.37 -1.50
C ALA A 63 6.41 -3.68 -0.32
N LEU A 64 5.09 -3.90 -0.20
CA LEU A 64 4.31 -3.53 0.96
C LEU A 64 3.81 -4.79 1.66
N THR A 65 4.36 -5.10 2.83
CA THR A 65 4.08 -6.33 3.57
C THR A 65 3.26 -6.02 4.80
N ARG A 66 2.08 -6.63 4.94
CA ARG A 66 1.29 -6.60 6.17
C ARG A 66 2.09 -7.20 7.33
N THR A 67 2.16 -6.49 8.46
CA THR A 67 2.85 -6.95 9.68
C THR A 67 1.92 -7.08 10.88
N ALA A 68 0.84 -6.32 10.94
CA ALA A 68 -0.26 -6.45 11.89
C ALA A 68 -1.54 -5.83 11.30
N ASP A 69 -2.63 -5.86 12.04
CA ASP A 69 -3.91 -5.26 11.62
C ASP A 69 -3.71 -3.78 11.30
N ASN A 70 -4.00 -3.38 10.07
CA ASN A 70 -3.82 -2.01 9.57
C ASN A 70 -2.36 -1.49 9.67
N VAL A 71 -1.38 -2.37 9.77
CA VAL A 71 0.05 -2.01 9.84
C VAL A 71 0.84 -2.78 8.80
N ALA A 72 1.70 -2.07 8.07
CA ALA A 72 2.57 -2.63 7.05
C ALA A 72 4.03 -2.18 7.20
N THR A 73 4.92 -2.89 6.53
CA THR A 73 6.30 -2.51 6.27
C THR A 73 6.48 -2.28 4.78
N LEU A 74 7.08 -1.16 4.42
CA LEU A 74 7.47 -0.85 3.04
C LEU A 74 8.96 -1.16 2.84
N LYS A 75 9.29 -1.78 1.70
CA LYS A 75 10.67 -2.08 1.30
C LYS A 75 10.92 -1.64 -0.14
N LEU A 76 11.97 -0.85 -0.33
CA LEU A 76 12.57 -0.51 -1.62
C LEU A 76 14.02 -1.00 -1.60
N GLU A 77 14.39 -1.85 -2.56
CA GLU A 77 15.71 -2.47 -2.61
C GLU A 77 16.68 -1.72 -3.53
N ASN A 78 17.93 -1.63 -3.07
CA ASN A 78 19.08 -1.13 -3.84
C ASN A 78 18.79 0.22 -4.51
N LEU A 79 18.36 1.23 -3.75
CA LEU A 79 18.26 2.58 -4.27
C LEU A 79 19.67 3.09 -4.60
N SER A 80 19.88 3.42 -5.87
CA SER A 80 21.13 3.96 -6.40
C SER A 80 20.81 5.14 -7.31
N ILE A 81 21.62 6.18 -7.23
CA ILE A 81 21.47 7.42 -8.00
C ILE A 81 22.58 7.47 -9.05
N PRO A 82 22.26 7.33 -10.34
CA PRO A 82 23.27 7.37 -11.39
C PRO A 82 23.74 8.82 -11.61
N LEU A 83 25.03 9.07 -11.37
CA LEU A 83 25.68 10.38 -11.50
C LEU A 83 26.70 10.34 -12.65
N GLY A 84 26.22 10.00 -13.85
CA GLY A 84 27.06 9.86 -15.04
C GLY A 84 27.86 8.56 -15.02
N ASP A 85 29.16 8.63 -14.81
CA ASP A 85 30.07 7.46 -14.82
C ASP A 85 30.18 6.78 -13.45
N VAL A 86 29.54 7.34 -12.41
CA VAL A 86 29.58 6.83 -11.04
C VAL A 86 28.18 6.81 -10.46
N ASP A 87 27.88 5.79 -9.68
CA ASP A 87 26.62 5.64 -8.98
C ASP A 87 26.79 5.99 -7.50
N PHE A 88 25.84 6.75 -6.95
CA PHE A 88 25.75 6.95 -5.51
C PHE A 88 24.73 5.96 -4.93
N GLU A 89 25.23 4.92 -4.25
CA GLU A 89 24.40 3.93 -3.59
C GLU A 89 23.80 4.51 -2.31
N VAL A 90 22.47 4.60 -2.23
CA VAL A 90 21.75 4.88 -0.98
C VAL A 90 21.52 3.57 -0.20
N GLY A 91 21.30 2.47 -0.92
CA GLY A 91 21.07 1.14 -0.37
C GLY A 91 19.59 0.80 -0.19
N ASP A 92 19.31 -0.18 0.65
CA ASP A 92 17.94 -0.61 0.94
C ASP A 92 17.22 0.38 1.86
N ILE A 93 15.95 0.66 1.54
CA ILE A 93 15.05 1.43 2.37
C ILE A 93 13.99 0.49 2.93
N VAL A 94 13.96 0.34 4.25
CA VAL A 94 12.93 -0.44 4.97
C VAL A 94 12.25 0.46 5.98
N VAL A 95 10.96 0.73 5.78
CA VAL A 95 10.15 1.57 6.66
C VAL A 95 9.08 0.70 7.35
N PRO A 96 9.30 0.30 8.62
CA PRO A 96 8.35 -0.50 9.37
C PRO A 96 7.23 0.33 9.98
N ASN A 97 6.19 -0.35 10.48
CA ASN A 97 5.13 0.23 11.31
C ASN A 97 4.31 1.34 10.63
N ILE A 98 4.13 1.26 9.32
CA ILE A 98 3.29 2.20 8.58
C ILE A 98 1.82 1.87 8.87
N SER A 99 1.11 2.83 9.46
CA SER A 99 -0.33 2.72 9.69
C SER A 99 -1.10 2.94 8.39
N ILE A 100 -2.03 2.04 8.09
CA ILE A 100 -2.89 2.09 6.90
C ILE A 100 -4.31 2.48 7.31
N THR A 101 -4.86 3.47 6.63
CA THR A 101 -6.26 3.90 6.80
C THR A 101 -6.96 3.91 5.46
N LYS A 102 -8.30 3.86 5.45
CA LYS A 102 -9.10 3.91 4.22
C LYS A 102 -10.16 5.00 4.32
N SER A 103 -10.32 5.78 3.25
CA SER A 103 -11.41 6.74 3.08
C SER A 103 -11.98 6.61 1.68
N GLY A 104 -13.22 6.14 1.57
CA GLY A 104 -13.81 5.77 0.27
C GLY A 104 -12.98 4.67 -0.42
N SER A 105 -12.50 4.96 -1.62
CA SER A 105 -11.65 4.06 -2.43
C SER A 105 -10.14 4.24 -2.20
N THR A 106 -9.75 5.20 -1.36
CA THR A 106 -8.34 5.56 -1.15
C THR A 106 -7.82 4.94 0.14
N TYR A 107 -6.74 4.18 0.02
CA TYR A 107 -5.94 3.75 1.15
C TYR A 107 -4.81 4.75 1.35
N THR A 108 -4.52 5.13 2.59
CA THR A 108 -3.47 6.08 2.94
C THR A 108 -2.44 5.39 3.81
N LEU A 109 -1.18 5.47 3.38
CA LEU A 109 -0.01 5.13 4.17
C LEU A 109 0.36 6.37 5.00
N ALA A 110 0.20 6.29 6.32
CA ALA A 110 0.54 7.39 7.22
C ALA A 110 2.02 7.77 7.12
N GLU A 111 2.32 9.07 7.23
CA GLU A 111 3.71 9.53 7.21
C GLU A 111 4.49 8.86 8.36
N THR A 112 5.49 8.08 8.00
CA THR A 112 6.29 7.28 8.92
C THR A 112 7.76 7.58 8.70
N THR A 113 8.51 7.73 9.79
CA THR A 113 9.94 8.05 9.75
C THR A 113 10.75 6.90 10.34
N THR A 114 11.87 6.57 9.70
CA THR A 114 12.87 5.62 10.17
C THR A 114 14.28 6.16 9.92
N THR A 115 15.30 5.47 10.40
CA THR A 115 16.71 5.80 10.12
C THR A 115 17.35 4.64 9.38
N ILE A 116 18.09 4.95 8.32
CA ILE A 116 18.92 4.00 7.58
C ILE A 116 20.39 4.42 7.65
N THR A 117 21.28 3.51 7.28
CA THR A 117 22.71 3.78 7.14
C THR A 117 23.03 3.95 5.66
N VAL A 118 23.68 5.06 5.29
CA VAL A 118 24.11 5.35 3.91
C VAL A 118 25.63 5.51 3.85
N PRO A 119 26.29 5.17 2.74
CA PRO A 119 27.73 5.36 2.58
C PRO A 119 28.10 6.85 2.51
N THR A 120 29.32 7.17 2.93
CA THR A 120 29.94 8.49 2.77
C THR A 120 30.96 8.48 1.63
N LEU A 121 31.25 9.66 1.08
CA LEU A 121 32.26 9.82 0.02
C LEU A 121 33.69 9.50 0.49
N GLU A 122 33.95 9.52 1.80
CA GLU A 122 35.27 9.27 2.38
C GLU A 122 35.50 7.80 2.80
N GLY A 123 34.57 6.89 2.47
CA GLY A 123 34.72 5.46 2.74
C GLY A 123 34.20 5.00 4.12
N GLY A 124 33.19 5.68 4.66
CA GLY A 124 32.48 5.29 5.89
C GLY A 124 30.96 5.24 5.68
N THR A 125 30.21 5.34 6.78
CA THR A 125 28.75 5.43 6.73
C THR A 125 28.23 6.53 7.66
N THR A 126 27.03 7.01 7.37
CA THR A 126 26.29 7.97 8.20
C THR A 126 24.82 7.55 8.30
N ASN A 127 24.12 8.09 9.30
CA ASN A 127 22.69 7.87 9.46
C ASN A 127 21.91 8.89 8.61
N ALA A 128 20.97 8.38 7.82
CA ALA A 128 20.01 9.17 7.05
C ALA A 128 18.60 8.92 7.60
N ASN A 129 17.80 9.99 7.72
CA ASN A 129 16.41 9.85 8.12
C ASN A 129 15.55 9.67 6.88
N VAL A 130 14.73 8.63 6.88
CA VAL A 130 13.80 8.34 5.79
C VAL A 130 12.39 8.62 6.26
N LYS A 131 11.66 9.43 5.49
CA LYS A 131 10.24 9.71 5.69
C LYS A 131 9.46 9.21 4.49
N VAL A 132 8.45 8.38 4.73
CA VAL A 132 7.59 7.83 3.67
C VAL A 132 6.14 8.15 3.96
N LYS A 133 5.41 8.54 2.91
CA LYS A 133 3.95 8.63 2.88
C LYS A 133 3.44 8.29 1.49
N GLY A 134 2.16 7.97 1.39
CA GLY A 134 1.55 7.76 0.09
C GLY A 134 0.14 7.23 0.16
N THR A 135 -0.34 6.80 -1.00
CA THR A 135 -1.70 6.28 -1.17
C THR A 135 -1.72 5.09 -2.11
N VAL A 136 -2.75 4.26 -1.96
CA VAL A 136 -3.13 3.24 -2.95
C VAL A 136 -4.57 3.50 -3.36
N VAL A 137 -4.83 3.57 -4.67
CA VAL A 137 -6.17 3.74 -5.25
C VAL A 137 -6.33 2.73 -6.38
N SER A 138 -7.30 1.83 -6.26
CA SER A 138 -7.59 0.84 -7.31
C SER A 138 -6.37 0.01 -7.75
N GLY A 139 -5.46 -0.31 -6.83
CA GLY A 139 -4.24 -1.08 -7.11
C GLY A 139 -3.02 -0.24 -7.53
N ALA A 140 -3.21 1.05 -7.83
CA ALA A 140 -2.11 1.97 -8.14
C ALA A 140 -1.59 2.62 -6.86
N MET A 141 -0.28 2.53 -6.61
CA MET A 141 0.42 3.16 -5.50
C MET A 141 1.11 4.45 -5.95
N THR A 142 1.01 5.48 -5.12
CA THR A 142 1.87 6.67 -5.21
C THR A 142 2.57 6.91 -3.88
N LEU A 143 3.87 7.20 -3.90
CA LEU A 143 4.64 7.49 -2.69
C LEU A 143 5.49 8.75 -2.85
N THR A 144 5.79 9.35 -1.70
CA THR A 144 6.91 10.25 -1.51
C THR A 144 7.83 9.63 -0.46
N ILE A 145 9.11 9.53 -0.79
CA ILE A 145 10.19 9.03 0.05
C ILE A 145 11.23 10.15 0.14
N ASP A 146 11.31 10.79 1.30
CA ASP A 146 12.35 11.80 1.57
C ASP A 146 13.47 11.13 2.36
N VAL A 147 14.70 11.23 1.89
CA VAL A 147 15.91 10.74 2.56
C VAL A 147 16.78 11.94 2.92
N ASP A 148 16.81 12.30 4.19
CA ASP A 148 17.60 13.42 4.73
C ASP A 148 18.99 12.97 5.16
N ASN A 149 19.93 13.92 5.19
CA ASN A 149 21.34 13.73 5.53
C ASN A 149 22.09 12.81 4.55
N VAL A 150 21.79 12.92 3.25
CA VAL A 150 22.53 12.21 2.21
C VAL A 150 23.78 13.01 1.84
N PRO A 151 25.01 12.47 1.99
CA PRO A 151 26.27 13.22 1.87
C PRO A 151 26.50 14.04 0.58
N VAL A 152 25.75 13.78 -0.49
CA VAL A 152 25.84 14.50 -1.77
C VAL A 152 24.65 15.44 -2.02
N PHE A 153 23.49 15.11 -1.47
CA PHE A 153 22.22 15.74 -1.85
C PHE A 153 21.59 16.57 -0.73
N GLU A 154 22.13 16.49 0.50
CA GLU A 154 21.50 16.95 1.74
C GLU A 154 20.16 16.22 1.99
N THR A 155 19.15 16.50 1.17
CA THR A 155 17.87 15.79 1.12
C THR A 155 17.62 15.27 -0.29
N LEU A 156 17.32 13.98 -0.38
CA LEU A 156 16.91 13.30 -1.61
C LEU A 156 15.40 13.01 -1.53
N THR A 157 14.60 13.73 -2.31
CA THR A 157 13.17 13.43 -2.48
C THR A 157 12.98 12.48 -3.67
N VAL A 158 12.31 11.36 -3.42
CA VAL A 158 11.98 10.35 -4.44
C VAL A 158 10.46 10.22 -4.48
N SER A 159 9.90 10.32 -5.69
CA SER A 159 8.50 9.98 -5.93
C SER A 159 8.41 8.61 -6.60
N PHE A 160 7.39 7.84 -6.27
CA PHE A 160 7.11 6.56 -6.90
C PHE A 160 5.68 6.55 -7.42
N ALA A 161 5.47 5.97 -8.59
CA ALA A 161 4.16 5.58 -9.09
C ALA A 161 4.26 4.19 -9.71
N GLY A 162 3.40 3.27 -9.27
CA GLY A 162 3.41 1.89 -9.75
C GLY A 162 2.10 1.18 -9.49
N ASP A 163 1.91 0.05 -10.17
CA ASP A 163 0.72 -0.78 -10.07
C ASP A 163 1.04 -2.09 -9.34
N LYS A 164 0.06 -2.59 -8.59
CA LYS A 164 0.16 -3.88 -7.93
C LYS A 164 0.24 -5.01 -8.97
N GLU A 165 1.21 -5.91 -8.82
CA GLU A 165 1.36 -7.13 -9.64
C GLU A 165 0.28 -8.20 -9.36
#